data_AF-A0A7V9DMJ9-F1
#
_entry.id   AF-A0A7V9DMJ9-F1
#
_cell.length_a   1.000
_cell.length_b   1.000
_cell.length_c   1.000
_cell.angle_alpha   90.00
_cell.angle_beta   90.00
_cell.angle_gamma   90.00
#
_symmetry.space_group_name_H-M   'P 1'
#
loop_
_entity.id
_entity.type
_entity.pdbx_description
1 polymer ?
#
loop_
_entity_poly.entity_id
_entity_poly.type
_entity_poly.pdbx_seq_one_letter_code
_entity_poly.pdbx_strand_id
1 'polypeptide(L)'
;MSRSTVVLVTAALLAAACSNKKDDETVGTSPPPSSGAQTGTSQATDAPPDGTAPDSATTPAPTTLAPLQPVPTLPASEAEPDYGGKIVIAGEAEVGAPWTPGAVQCDPFCYARALTFYDTLTTLNNELEVVGVLAESVEPNKDHTVFTIKLRKGVKFHDGTPFNADAVIYNFNEAVKSFLVGPA
;
A
#
# COMPACT_ATOMS: atom_id res chain seq x y z
N MET A 1 -5.59 -68.21 8.40
CA MET A 1 -6.22 -66.95 8.84
C MET A 1 -5.63 -65.84 7.95
N SER A 2 -6.33 -65.00 7.19
CA SER A 2 -7.56 -64.20 7.46
C SER A 2 -7.31 -63.12 8.52
N ARG A 3 -7.51 -61.81 8.29
CA ARG A 3 -7.93 -61.04 7.08
C ARG A 3 -7.45 -59.57 7.23
N SER A 4 -7.68 -58.71 6.23
CA SER A 4 -7.42 -57.26 6.26
C SER A 4 -8.23 -56.52 7.35
N THR A 5 -7.87 -55.26 7.68
CA THR A 5 -8.63 -54.02 7.34
C THR A 5 -7.98 -52.77 7.99
N VAL A 6 -8.22 -51.58 7.41
CA VAL A 6 -7.90 -50.21 7.90
C VAL A 6 -8.80 -49.81 9.09
N VAL A 7 -8.52 -48.76 9.89
CA VAL A 7 -9.54 -47.78 10.38
C VAL A 7 -8.96 -46.65 11.26
N LEU A 8 -9.48 -45.43 11.01
CA LEU A 8 -9.56 -44.17 11.80
C LEU A 8 -8.53 -43.78 12.88
N VAL A 9 -8.04 -42.54 12.73
CA VAL A 9 -7.62 -41.67 13.84
C VAL A 9 -8.88 -41.08 14.50
N THR A 10 -8.94 -41.08 15.83
CA THR A 10 -10.00 -40.41 16.61
C THR A 10 -9.46 -39.16 17.31
N ALA A 11 -10.25 -38.09 17.29
CA ALA A 11 -9.97 -36.86 18.05
C ALA A 11 -10.63 -36.91 19.44
N ALA A 12 -10.05 -36.23 20.42
CA ALA A 12 -10.61 -36.07 21.75
C ALA A 12 -10.54 -34.60 22.19
N LEU A 13 -11.70 -33.96 22.36
CA LEU A 13 -11.86 -32.74 23.14
C LEU A 13 -12.28 -33.12 24.56
N LEU A 14 -11.72 -32.45 25.56
CA LEU A 14 -12.21 -32.49 26.94
C LEU A 14 -12.40 -31.06 27.45
N ALA A 15 -13.60 -30.76 27.96
CA ALA A 15 -13.93 -29.47 28.55
C ALA A 15 -14.03 -29.61 30.08
N ALA A 16 -13.69 -28.56 30.82
CA ALA A 16 -13.90 -28.45 32.25
C ALA A 16 -14.62 -27.13 32.56
N ALA A 17 -15.61 -27.17 33.45
CA ALA A 17 -16.56 -26.08 33.68
C ALA A 17 -16.32 -25.31 34.99
N CYS A 18 -17.06 -24.22 35.16
CA CYS A 18 -16.87 -23.18 36.17
C CYS A 18 -17.01 -23.67 37.64
N SER A 19 -16.43 -22.91 38.56
CA SER A 19 -16.95 -22.77 39.92
C SER A 19 -16.72 -21.37 40.46
N ASN A 20 -17.60 -20.94 41.35
CA ASN A 20 -17.85 -19.53 41.67
C ASN A 20 -17.73 -19.30 43.18
N LYS A 21 -17.03 -18.24 43.60
CA LYS A 21 -16.98 -17.84 45.02
C LYS A 21 -16.77 -16.32 45.18
N LYS A 22 -17.50 -15.74 46.14
CA LYS A 22 -17.34 -14.37 46.65
C LYS A 22 -16.42 -14.38 47.88
N ASP A 23 -15.82 -13.24 48.22
CA ASP A 23 -16.24 -12.42 49.37
C ASP A 23 -15.25 -11.25 49.65
N ASP A 24 -15.84 -10.11 50.02
CA ASP A 24 -15.32 -8.98 50.82
C ASP A 24 -14.28 -7.92 50.31
N GLU A 25 -14.28 -6.79 51.03
CA GLU A 25 -13.54 -5.52 50.89
C GLU A 25 -12.01 -5.63 51.11
N THR A 26 -11.10 -4.74 50.69
CA THR A 26 -11.03 -3.56 49.78
C THR A 26 -9.53 -3.45 49.32
N VAL A 27 -8.92 -2.44 48.67
CA VAL A 27 -9.14 -0.99 48.43
C VAL A 27 -8.62 -0.63 47.01
N GLY A 28 -8.93 0.57 46.49
CA GLY A 28 -8.73 0.95 45.10
C GLY A 28 -7.31 1.29 44.60
N THR A 29 -7.12 1.08 43.29
CA THR A 29 -6.43 1.94 42.32
C THR A 29 -6.92 1.52 40.93
N SER A 30 -7.31 2.46 40.05
CA SER A 30 -7.96 2.14 38.78
C SER A 30 -7.13 2.50 37.55
N PRO A 31 -6.61 1.52 36.78
CA PRO A 31 -6.19 1.68 35.39
C PRO A 31 -7.39 1.66 34.42
N PRO A 32 -7.22 2.07 33.15
CA PRO A 32 -8.26 1.95 32.12
C PRO A 32 -8.48 0.50 31.67
N PRO A 33 -9.68 0.14 31.15
CA PRO A 33 -9.96 -1.21 30.69
C PRO A 33 -9.30 -1.52 29.35
N SER A 34 -8.72 -2.72 29.22
CA SER A 34 -8.41 -3.35 27.94
C SER A 34 -9.25 -4.61 27.76
N SER A 35 -9.75 -4.83 26.54
CA SER A 35 -10.37 -6.07 26.09
C SER A 35 -10.41 -6.04 24.56
N GLY A 36 -10.15 -7.13 23.84
CA GLY A 36 -9.85 -8.48 24.31
C GLY A 36 -10.33 -9.50 23.28
N ALA A 37 -9.54 -9.68 22.21
CA ALA A 37 -9.92 -10.57 21.11
C ALA A 37 -9.68 -12.05 21.47
N GLN A 38 -10.67 -12.91 21.19
CA GLN A 38 -10.44 -14.32 20.90
C GLN A 38 -11.33 -14.78 19.74
N THR A 39 -10.72 -15.48 18.78
CA THR A 39 -11.37 -16.22 17.70
C THR A 39 -11.69 -17.65 18.15
N GLY A 40 -12.76 -18.23 17.61
CA GLY A 40 -13.12 -19.63 17.85
C GLY A 40 -13.83 -20.22 16.64
N THR A 41 -13.14 -21.09 15.91
CA THR A 41 -13.69 -21.82 14.75
C THR A 41 -14.31 -23.15 15.17
N SER A 42 -15.45 -23.51 14.59
CA SER A 42 -15.93 -24.90 14.56
C SER A 42 -16.49 -25.23 13.17
N GLN A 43 -16.34 -26.48 12.75
CA GLN A 43 -16.77 -26.98 11.44
C GLN A 43 -18.15 -27.67 11.54
N ALA A 44 -18.81 -27.90 10.41
CA ALA A 44 -20.21 -28.30 10.33
C ALA A 44 -20.46 -29.82 10.39
N THR A 45 -21.72 -30.19 10.68
CA THR A 45 -22.28 -31.52 10.43
C THR A 45 -23.71 -31.41 9.91
N ASP A 46 -24.05 -32.32 8.99
CA ASP A 46 -25.37 -32.66 8.43
C ASP A 46 -26.24 -31.60 7.74
N ALA A 47 -26.64 -31.94 6.52
CA ALA A 47 -27.78 -31.40 5.80
C ALA A 47 -28.70 -32.54 5.33
N PRO A 48 -30.01 -32.47 5.57
CA PRO A 48 -31.05 -33.20 4.85
C PRO A 48 -31.71 -32.28 3.78
N PRO A 49 -32.60 -32.78 2.89
CA PRO A 49 -32.32 -32.61 1.46
C PRO A 49 -33.44 -31.87 0.69
N ASP A 50 -33.66 -32.31 -0.55
CA ASP A 50 -34.63 -31.87 -1.55
C ASP A 50 -34.33 -30.53 -2.25
N GLY A 51 -34.24 -30.63 -3.57
CA GLY A 51 -33.79 -29.53 -4.43
C GLY A 51 -34.95 -28.73 -4.99
N THR A 52 -34.85 -27.41 -4.86
CA THR A 52 -35.42 -26.47 -5.82
C THR A 52 -34.24 -25.73 -6.45
N ALA A 53 -34.13 -25.76 -7.78
CA ALA A 53 -33.10 -24.98 -8.46
C ALA A 53 -33.36 -23.48 -8.20
N PRO A 54 -32.33 -22.66 -7.93
CA PRO A 54 -32.53 -21.21 -7.89
C PRO A 54 -33.00 -20.76 -9.27
N ASP A 55 -34.09 -19.99 -9.30
CA ASP A 55 -34.71 -19.53 -10.53
C ASP A 55 -33.74 -18.74 -11.41
N SER A 56 -33.99 -18.77 -12.72
CA SER A 56 -33.09 -18.25 -13.75
C SER A 56 -32.59 -16.84 -13.41
N ALA A 57 -31.29 -16.70 -13.17
CA ALA A 57 -30.66 -15.42 -12.88
C ALA A 57 -30.81 -14.48 -14.08
N THR A 58 -31.75 -13.53 -14.00
CA THR A 58 -31.97 -12.51 -15.02
C THR A 58 -30.73 -11.62 -15.11
N THR A 59 -29.87 -11.89 -16.08
CA THR A 59 -28.72 -11.02 -16.42
C THR A 59 -29.23 -9.61 -16.69
N PRO A 60 -28.84 -8.59 -15.90
CA PRO A 60 -29.22 -7.21 -16.20
C PRO A 60 -28.61 -6.81 -17.55
N ALA A 61 -29.41 -6.16 -18.40
CA ALA A 61 -28.94 -5.66 -19.68
C ALA A 61 -27.78 -4.66 -19.47
N PRO A 62 -26.77 -4.64 -20.36
CA PRO A 62 -25.62 -3.75 -20.20
C PRO A 62 -26.06 -2.28 -20.25
N THR A 63 -25.90 -1.56 -19.14
CA THR A 63 -26.15 -0.12 -19.07
C THR A 63 -25.17 0.60 -19.99
N THR A 64 -25.65 1.14 -21.11
CA THR A 64 -24.88 2.02 -21.97
C THR A 64 -24.39 3.23 -21.16
N LEU A 65 -23.07 3.35 -21.00
CA LEU A 65 -22.48 4.52 -20.36
C LEU A 65 -22.76 5.78 -21.19
N ALA A 66 -23.16 6.85 -20.52
CA ALA A 66 -23.37 8.14 -21.17
C ALA A 66 -22.02 8.69 -21.69
N PRO A 67 -21.99 9.40 -22.84
CA PRO A 67 -20.77 10.03 -23.33
C PRO A 67 -20.19 11.00 -22.30
N LEU A 68 -18.87 10.90 -22.08
CA LEU A 68 -18.13 11.82 -21.22
C LEU A 68 -18.40 13.26 -21.65
N GLN A 69 -18.88 14.07 -20.70
CA GLN A 69 -19.05 15.50 -20.94
C GLN A 69 -17.66 16.16 -21.06
N PRO A 70 -17.50 17.22 -21.88
CA PRO A 70 -16.28 18.01 -21.88
C PRO A 70 -16.01 18.54 -20.47
N VAL A 71 -14.79 18.35 -19.96
CA VAL A 71 -14.39 18.96 -18.68
C VAL A 71 -14.43 20.47 -18.86
N PRO A 72 -15.19 21.23 -18.04
CA PRO A 72 -15.29 22.67 -18.20
C PRO A 72 -13.95 23.32 -17.88
N THR A 73 -13.39 24.04 -18.85
CA THR A 73 -12.19 24.87 -18.63
C THR A 73 -12.50 25.95 -17.61
N LEU A 74 -11.99 25.79 -16.40
CA LEU A 74 -12.05 26.84 -15.37
C LEU A 74 -11.21 28.05 -15.83
N PRO A 75 -11.67 29.29 -15.60
CA PRO A 75 -10.85 30.46 -15.89
C PRO A 75 -9.60 30.44 -15.00
N ALA A 76 -8.46 30.86 -15.57
CA ALA A 76 -7.26 31.09 -14.77
C ALA A 76 -7.55 32.18 -13.73
N SER A 77 -7.22 31.91 -12.47
CA SER A 77 -7.40 32.89 -11.39
C SER A 77 -6.33 33.97 -11.49
N GLU A 78 -6.75 35.22 -11.68
CA GLU A 78 -5.87 36.40 -11.64
C GLU A 78 -5.59 36.87 -10.19
N ALA A 79 -6.20 36.23 -9.18
CA ALA A 79 -5.93 36.53 -7.78
C ALA A 79 -4.52 36.10 -7.34
N GLU A 80 -3.86 36.95 -6.54
CA GLU A 80 -2.55 36.65 -5.94
C GLU A 80 -2.66 35.42 -5.02
N PRO A 81 -1.74 34.45 -5.09
CA PRO A 81 -1.87 33.20 -4.33
C PRO A 81 -1.59 33.39 -2.84
N ASP A 82 -2.54 33.00 -1.99
CA ASP A 82 -2.35 32.90 -0.54
C ASP A 82 -1.29 31.84 -0.19
N TYR A 83 -0.09 32.29 0.18
CA TYR A 83 1.02 31.39 0.53
C TYR A 83 0.90 30.83 1.95
N GLY A 84 0.84 29.50 2.07
CA GLY A 84 0.94 28.77 3.33
C GLY A 84 -0.35 28.06 3.74
N GLY A 85 -0.66 28.06 5.04
CA GLY A 85 -1.84 27.39 5.59
C GLY A 85 -1.68 25.88 5.77
N LYS A 86 -2.80 25.15 5.74
CA LYS A 86 -2.87 23.68 5.90
C LYS A 86 -3.85 23.08 4.91
N ILE A 87 -3.34 22.27 3.98
CA ILE A 87 -4.16 21.42 3.11
C ILE A 87 -4.45 20.10 3.85
N VAL A 88 -5.66 19.56 3.68
CA VAL A 88 -6.04 18.22 4.16
C VAL A 88 -6.54 17.43 2.96
N ILE A 89 -5.87 16.33 2.65
CA ILE A 89 -6.19 15.43 1.53
C ILE A 89 -6.63 14.09 2.12
N ALA A 90 -7.72 13.52 1.61
CA ALA A 90 -8.09 12.13 1.89
C ALA A 90 -7.35 11.21 0.92
N GLY A 91 -6.70 10.17 1.42
CA GLY A 91 -6.11 9.09 0.62
C GLY A 91 -6.94 7.83 0.64
N GLU A 92 -6.86 7.02 -0.40
CA GLU A 92 -7.53 5.71 -0.47
C GLU A 92 -6.96 4.66 0.51
N ALA A 93 -5.68 4.79 0.87
CA ALA A 93 -4.95 3.85 1.73
C ALA A 93 -3.83 4.55 2.54
N GLU A 94 -3.21 3.80 3.46
CA GLU A 94 -1.97 4.19 4.14
C GLU A 94 -0.89 3.14 3.91
N VAL A 95 0.35 3.61 3.77
CA VAL A 95 1.52 2.84 3.39
C VAL A 95 2.05 2.10 4.63
N GLY A 96 1.69 0.82 4.74
CA GLY A 96 2.11 -0.05 5.85
C GLY A 96 3.61 -0.44 5.86
N ALA A 97 4.40 0.07 4.91
CA ALA A 97 5.82 -0.21 4.74
C ALA A 97 6.69 1.02 5.09
N PRO A 98 7.97 0.85 5.48
CA PRO A 98 8.88 1.97 5.63
C PRO A 98 9.04 2.74 4.32
N TRP A 99 9.23 4.07 4.42
CA TRP A 99 9.49 4.97 3.29
C TRP A 99 10.91 4.79 2.74
N THR A 100 11.21 3.61 2.23
CA THR A 100 12.46 3.25 1.55
C THR A 100 12.11 3.01 0.07
N PRO A 101 12.45 3.91 -0.87
CA PRO A 101 11.98 3.82 -2.26
C PRO A 101 12.25 2.49 -2.97
N GLY A 102 13.36 1.80 -2.65
CA GLY A 102 13.67 0.47 -3.20
C GLY A 102 12.89 -0.71 -2.59
N ALA A 103 12.18 -0.52 -1.47
CA ALA A 103 11.51 -1.59 -0.73
C ALA A 103 10.01 -1.36 -0.49
N VAL A 104 9.50 -0.16 -0.74
CA VAL A 104 8.06 0.17 -0.65
C VAL A 104 7.31 -0.32 -1.88
N GLN A 105 6.08 -0.80 -1.69
CA GLN A 105 5.10 -0.93 -2.77
C GLN A 105 4.18 0.30 -2.70
N CYS A 106 4.27 1.21 -3.67
CA CYS A 106 3.42 2.39 -3.73
C CYS A 106 2.21 2.20 -4.66
N ASP A 107 1.02 2.54 -4.14
CA ASP A 107 -0.15 2.95 -4.92
C ASP A 107 -0.02 4.42 -5.39
N PRO A 108 -0.97 4.97 -6.18
CA PRO A 108 -0.89 6.35 -6.67
C PRO A 108 -0.83 7.41 -5.55
N PHE A 109 -1.54 7.20 -4.44
CA PHE A 109 -1.51 8.11 -3.29
C PHE A 109 -0.16 8.08 -2.55
N CYS A 110 0.46 6.91 -2.43
CA CYS A 110 1.82 6.72 -1.92
C CYS A 110 2.84 7.51 -2.76
N TYR A 111 2.74 7.50 -4.09
CA TYR A 111 3.59 8.34 -4.95
C TYR A 111 3.29 9.83 -4.78
N ALA A 112 2.02 10.25 -4.75
CA ALA A 112 1.63 11.65 -4.54
C ALA A 112 2.15 12.19 -3.20
N ARG A 113 2.16 11.36 -2.15
CA ARG A 113 2.73 11.68 -0.83
C ARG A 113 4.26 11.68 -0.86
N ALA A 114 4.90 10.70 -1.49
CA ALA A 114 6.35 10.61 -1.63
C ALA A 114 6.95 11.87 -2.29
N LEU A 115 6.29 12.40 -3.33
CA LEU A 115 6.69 13.62 -4.04
C LEU A 115 6.60 14.91 -3.19
N THR A 116 6.14 14.84 -1.93
CA THR A 116 6.22 15.96 -0.97
C THR A 116 7.52 15.99 -0.15
N PHE A 117 8.35 14.93 -0.23
CA PHE A 117 9.65 14.83 0.47
C PHE A 117 10.75 14.07 -0.30
N TYR A 118 10.48 13.60 -1.52
CA TYR A 118 11.49 13.04 -2.43
C TYR A 118 11.41 13.71 -3.81
N ASP A 119 12.52 14.34 -4.22
CA ASP A 119 12.73 14.79 -5.59
C ASP A 119 13.31 13.66 -6.46
N THR A 120 12.92 13.61 -7.74
CA THR A 120 13.43 12.67 -8.73
C THR A 120 14.65 13.23 -9.49
N LEU A 121 15.35 12.40 -10.28
CA LEU A 121 16.32 12.92 -11.25
C LEU A 121 15.64 13.69 -12.38
N THR A 122 14.50 13.18 -12.86
CA THR A 122 13.70 13.70 -13.96
C THR A 122 12.20 13.49 -13.69
N THR A 123 11.35 14.32 -14.28
CA THR A 123 9.89 14.15 -14.29
C THR A 123 9.35 14.37 -15.72
N LEU A 124 8.04 14.27 -15.91
CA LEU A 124 7.35 14.68 -17.14
C LEU A 124 6.77 16.09 -16.99
N ASN A 125 6.80 16.90 -18.06
CA ASN A 125 5.99 18.12 -18.16
C ASN A 125 4.55 17.81 -18.62
N ASN A 126 3.72 18.85 -18.80
CA ASN A 126 2.33 18.68 -19.25
C ASN A 126 2.24 18.11 -20.67
N GLU A 127 3.30 18.33 -21.45
CA GLU A 127 3.51 17.90 -22.83
C GLU A 127 4.04 16.45 -22.93
N LEU A 128 4.25 15.79 -21.78
CA LEU A 128 4.77 14.42 -21.60
C LEU A 128 6.25 14.23 -22.05
N GLU A 129 7.01 15.32 -22.10
CA GLU A 129 8.46 15.33 -22.33
C GLU A 129 9.23 15.14 -21.01
N VAL A 130 10.38 14.46 -21.07
CA VAL A 130 11.24 14.22 -19.90
C VAL A 130 12.06 15.47 -19.58
N VAL A 131 11.87 16.04 -18.39
CA VAL A 131 12.55 17.26 -17.91
C VAL A 131 13.33 17.02 -16.61
N GLY A 132 14.46 17.72 -16.43
CA GLY A 132 15.39 17.51 -15.31
C GLY A 132 14.97 18.15 -13.99
N VAL A 133 14.81 17.35 -12.94
CA VAL A 133 14.47 17.79 -11.58
C VAL A 133 15.76 17.92 -10.74
N LEU A 134 16.35 16.83 -10.26
CA LEU A 134 17.71 16.86 -9.66
C LEU A 134 18.84 16.77 -10.71
N ALA A 135 18.54 16.32 -11.93
CA ALA A 135 19.46 16.35 -13.06
C ALA A 135 19.42 17.70 -13.80
N GLU A 136 20.57 18.16 -14.26
CA GLU A 136 20.76 19.21 -15.26
C GLU A 136 20.60 18.66 -16.68
N SER A 137 21.09 17.43 -16.92
CA SER A 137 20.86 16.69 -18.17
C SER A 137 21.04 15.18 -17.99
N VAL A 138 20.48 14.41 -18.93
CA VAL A 138 20.67 12.97 -19.09
C VAL A 138 21.03 12.71 -20.56
N GLU A 139 22.29 12.39 -20.82
CA GLU A 139 22.86 12.32 -22.18
C GLU A 139 23.25 10.87 -22.55
N PRO A 140 22.57 10.21 -23.51
CA PRO A 140 22.95 8.87 -23.97
C PRO A 140 24.19 8.89 -24.86
N ASN A 141 24.94 7.79 -24.86
CA ASN A 141 25.88 7.47 -25.92
C ASN A 141 25.15 7.06 -27.22
N LYS A 142 25.90 6.92 -28.32
CA LYS A 142 25.34 6.70 -29.68
C LYS A 142 24.45 5.45 -29.82
N ASP A 143 24.69 4.46 -28.98
CA ASP A 143 24.05 3.14 -28.96
C ASP A 143 23.06 2.96 -27.78
N HIS A 144 22.82 4.01 -26.99
CA HIS A 144 21.91 4.03 -25.83
C HIS A 144 22.25 2.98 -24.74
N THR A 145 23.51 2.54 -24.64
CA THR A 145 24.00 1.59 -23.63
C THR A 145 24.59 2.27 -22.38
N VAL A 146 24.96 3.55 -22.47
CA VAL A 146 25.51 4.35 -21.38
C VAL A 146 24.83 5.72 -21.36
N PHE A 147 24.35 6.13 -20.18
CA PHE A 147 23.74 7.44 -19.95
C PHE A 147 24.59 8.26 -18.98
N THR A 148 24.97 9.47 -19.39
CA THR A 148 25.71 10.42 -18.55
C THR A 148 24.72 11.37 -17.88
N ILE A 149 24.61 11.32 -16.56
CA ILE A 149 23.70 12.17 -15.77
C ILE A 149 24.51 13.31 -15.14
N LYS A 150 24.19 14.56 -15.50
CA LYS A 150 24.77 15.76 -14.86
C LYS A 150 23.85 16.18 -13.72
N LEU A 151 24.36 16.26 -12.49
CA LEU A 151 23.58 16.56 -11.29
C LEU A 151 23.68 18.04 -10.89
N ARG A 152 22.55 18.65 -10.50
CA ARG A 152 22.47 20.06 -10.07
C ARG A 152 23.39 20.34 -8.89
N LYS A 153 24.06 21.51 -8.91
CA LYS A 153 24.96 21.94 -7.82
C LYS A 153 24.20 22.65 -6.69
N GLY A 154 24.74 22.57 -5.48
CA GLY A 154 24.23 23.27 -4.29
C GLY A 154 23.05 22.60 -3.59
N VAL A 155 22.43 21.57 -4.19
CA VAL A 155 21.34 20.79 -3.58
C VAL A 155 21.84 20.03 -2.34
N LYS A 156 20.99 19.96 -1.32
CA LYS A 156 21.24 19.25 -0.05
C LYS A 156 20.00 18.49 0.40
N PHE A 157 20.21 17.41 1.13
CA PHE A 157 19.14 16.75 1.89
C PHE A 157 18.75 17.56 3.13
N HIS A 158 17.64 17.20 3.78
CA HIS A 158 17.09 17.94 4.93
C HIS A 158 18.00 17.94 6.18
N ASP A 159 18.96 17.02 6.28
CA ASP A 159 20.00 17.00 7.32
C ASP A 159 21.20 17.92 7.01
N GLY A 160 21.21 18.55 5.83
CA GLY A 160 22.27 19.43 5.35
C GLY A 160 23.40 18.72 4.58
N THR A 161 23.36 17.39 4.42
CA THR A 161 24.33 16.66 3.60
C THR A 161 24.17 16.98 2.11
N PRO A 162 25.26 17.03 1.32
CA PRO A 162 25.20 17.42 -0.08
C PRO A 162 24.62 16.30 -0.95
N PHE A 163 23.71 16.65 -1.86
CA PHE A 163 23.30 15.73 -2.94
C PHE A 163 24.45 15.60 -3.95
N ASN A 164 24.84 14.36 -4.26
CA ASN A 164 26.00 14.07 -5.11
C ASN A 164 25.84 12.76 -5.90
N ALA A 165 26.87 12.40 -6.68
CA ALA A 165 26.87 11.17 -7.48
C ALA A 165 26.81 9.89 -6.64
N ASP A 166 27.47 9.87 -5.47
CA ASP A 166 27.50 8.70 -4.58
C ASP A 166 26.10 8.39 -4.03
N ALA A 167 25.31 9.41 -3.69
CA ALA A 167 23.92 9.27 -3.27
C ALA A 167 23.02 8.72 -4.39
N VAL A 168 23.26 9.12 -5.64
CA VAL A 168 22.53 8.58 -6.81
C VAL A 168 22.92 7.12 -7.10
N ILE A 169 24.23 6.82 -7.04
CA ILE A 169 24.76 5.45 -7.18
C ILE A 169 24.20 4.54 -6.09
N TYR A 170 24.12 5.02 -4.84
CA TYR A 170 23.48 4.29 -3.74
C TYR A 170 22.01 3.98 -4.04
N ASN A 171 21.21 4.97 -4.46
CA ASN A 171 19.80 4.76 -4.78
C ASN A 171 19.59 3.76 -5.92
N PHE A 172 20.39 3.81 -6.99
CA PHE A 172 20.33 2.78 -8.05
C PHE A 172 20.77 1.40 -7.55
N ASN A 173 21.80 1.32 -6.71
CA ASN A 173 22.27 0.07 -6.11
C ASN A 173 21.26 -0.57 -5.15
N GLU A 174 20.42 0.21 -4.47
CA GLU A 174 19.29 -0.34 -3.70
C GLU A 174 18.10 -0.69 -4.60
N ALA A 175 17.82 0.09 -5.65
CA ALA A 175 16.74 -0.20 -6.59
C ALA A 175 16.94 -1.57 -7.28
N VAL A 176 18.15 -1.90 -7.74
CA VAL A 176 18.44 -3.21 -8.36
C VAL A 176 18.42 -4.40 -7.38
N LYS A 177 18.24 -4.16 -6.08
CA LYS A 177 17.99 -5.22 -5.06
C LYS A 177 16.50 -5.36 -4.74
N SER A 178 15.65 -4.48 -5.26
CA SER A 178 14.21 -4.50 -5.01
C SER A 178 13.58 -5.78 -5.56
N PHE A 179 12.66 -6.37 -4.79
CA PHE A 179 11.81 -7.45 -5.28
C PHE A 179 10.96 -7.04 -6.50
N LEU A 180 10.68 -5.74 -6.69
CA LEU A 180 9.84 -5.25 -7.79
C LEU A 180 10.61 -4.90 -9.07
N VAL A 181 11.87 -4.43 -8.97
CA VAL A 181 12.63 -3.88 -10.11
C VAL A 181 14.10 -4.33 -10.18
N GLY A 182 14.51 -5.26 -9.31
CA GLY A 182 15.77 -5.99 -9.46
C GLY A 182 15.69 -7.09 -10.54
N PRO A 183 16.80 -7.77 -10.85
CA PRO A 183 16.81 -8.92 -11.73
C PRO A 183 16.07 -10.11 -11.09
N ALA A 184 15.34 -10.87 -11.92
CA ALA A 184 14.61 -12.07 -11.56
C ALA A 184 15.48 -13.35 -11.58
#